data_AF-A0A7C8ZV78-F1
#
_entry.id   AF-A0A7C8ZV78-F1
#
_cell.length_a   1.000
_cell.length_b   1.000
_cell.length_c   1.000
_cell.angle_alpha   90.00
_cell.angle_beta   90.00
_cell.angle_gamma   90.00
#
_symmetry.space_group_name_H-M   'P 1'
#
loop_
_entity.id
_entity.type
_entity.pdbx_description
1 polymer ?
#
loop_
_entity_poly.entity_id
_entity_poly.type
_entity_poly.pdbx_seq_one_letter_code
_entity_poly.pdbx_strand_id
1 'polypeptide(L)'
;MALAHFFQHLPWVTIFGLLGNAISFMVFLSPIPTFYRIYKKKSTEGFQSIPYVVALFSAVLWLFYAFIKTDVIFLITINCFGCFIETIYLVLFLMYATKEARALTVKLLLLLNVFGLGVIVFFTLVVAKTTHARLLILGWICLIFSLSVFVA
;
A
#
# COMPACT_ATOMS: atom_id res chain seq x y z
N MET A 1 4.78 28.41 4.06
CA MET A 1 6.09 27.79 3.71
C MET A 1 7.01 27.67 4.93
N ALA A 2 7.22 28.73 5.74
CA ALA A 2 8.08 28.65 6.94
C ALA A 2 7.55 27.74 8.08
N LEU A 3 6.24 27.63 8.26
CA LEU A 3 5.64 26.80 9.31
C LEU A 3 5.81 25.29 9.03
N ALA A 4 5.77 24.87 7.77
CA ALA A 4 6.03 23.48 7.36
C ALA A 4 7.48 23.07 7.60
N HIS A 5 8.43 23.98 7.39
CA HIS A 5 9.84 23.77 7.72
C HIS A 5 10.05 23.65 9.24
N PHE A 6 9.30 24.41 10.05
CA PHE A 6 9.34 24.30 11.52
C PHE A 6 8.84 22.95 12.03
N PHE A 7 7.82 22.35 11.40
CA PHE A 7 7.33 21.01 11.78
C PHE A 7 8.32 19.87 11.44
N GLN A 8 9.17 20.03 10.42
CA GLN A 8 10.27 19.08 10.14
C GLN A 8 11.37 19.11 11.22
N HIS A 9 11.40 20.14 12.06
CA HIS A 9 12.34 20.27 13.17
C HIS A 9 11.77 19.78 14.52
N LEU A 10 10.54 19.23 14.58
CA LEU A 10 10.11 18.52 15.78
C LEU A 10 10.83 17.16 15.84
N PRO A 11 11.75 16.93 16.81
CA PRO A 11 12.51 15.69 16.88
C PRO A 11 11.59 14.46 16.91
N TRP A 12 10.42 14.58 17.52
CA TRP A 12 9.44 13.49 17.64
C TRP A 12 8.89 13.00 16.30
N VAL A 13 8.52 13.88 15.37
CA VAL A 13 7.95 13.47 14.06
C VAL A 13 9.00 12.70 13.27
N THR A 14 10.24 13.17 13.30
CA THR A 14 11.38 12.53 12.64
C THR A 14 11.72 11.19 13.30
N ILE A 15 11.78 11.13 14.63
CA ILE A 15 12.07 9.89 15.37
C ILE A 15 11.01 8.82 15.08
N PHE A 16 9.72 9.15 15.25
CA PHE A 16 8.64 8.20 14.98
C PHE A 16 8.51 7.86 13.49
N GLY A 17 8.78 8.82 12.60
CA GLY A 17 8.81 8.59 11.16
C GLY A 17 9.88 7.57 10.74
N LEU A 18 11.09 7.71 11.27
CA LEU A 18 12.20 6.79 11.04
C LEU A 18 11.95 5.41 11.65
N LEU A 19 11.51 5.36 12.91
CA LEU A 19 11.19 4.09 13.58
C LEU A 19 10.07 3.34 12.86
N GLY A 20 8.99 4.06 12.51
CA GLY A 20 7.87 3.51 11.75
C GLY A 20 8.32 2.97 10.39
N ASN A 21 9.12 3.72 9.64
CA ASN A 21 9.69 3.24 8.38
C ASN A 21 10.52 1.98 8.60
N ALA A 22 11.46 1.98 9.55
CA ALA A 22 12.34 0.82 9.80
C ALA A 22 11.54 -0.45 10.11
N ILE A 23 10.52 -0.36 10.97
CA ILE A 23 9.63 -1.48 11.29
C ILE A 23 8.87 -1.94 10.04
N SER A 24 8.26 -1.00 9.31
CA SER A 24 7.51 -1.33 8.09
C SER A 24 8.40 -1.96 7.01
N PHE A 25 9.66 -1.53 6.85
CA PHE A 25 10.62 -2.17 5.95
C PHE A 25 10.81 -3.65 6.32
N MET A 26 11.00 -3.95 7.61
CA MET A 26 11.13 -5.34 8.07
C MET A 26 9.86 -6.15 7.83
N VAL A 27 8.67 -5.56 8.07
CA VAL A 27 7.38 -6.23 7.81
C VAL A 27 7.20 -6.53 6.32
N PHE A 28 7.51 -5.59 5.43
CA PHE A 28 7.44 -5.80 3.98
C PHE A 28 8.43 -6.86 3.47
N LEU A 29 9.57 -7.04 4.14
CA LEU A 29 10.56 -8.07 3.81
C LEU A 29 10.23 -9.44 4.43
N SER A 30 9.29 -9.52 5.38
CA SER A 30 8.91 -10.77 6.04
C SER A 30 8.47 -11.90 5.09
N PRO A 31 7.84 -11.65 3.92
CA PRO A 31 7.44 -12.71 2.99
C PRO A 31 8.59 -13.24 2.11
N ILE A 32 9.81 -12.69 2.18
CA ILE A 32 10.94 -13.14 1.35
C ILE A 32 11.18 -14.66 1.43
N PRO A 33 11.22 -15.30 2.63
CA PRO A 33 11.42 -16.75 2.70
C PRO A 33 10.32 -17.54 1.98
N THR A 34 9.08 -17.06 2.04
CA THR A 34 7.94 -17.65 1.33
C THR A 34 8.13 -17.56 -0.17
N PHE A 35 8.47 -16.38 -0.70
CA PHE A 35 8.69 -16.21 -2.14
C PHE A 35 9.95 -16.90 -2.65
N TYR A 36 10.99 -17.00 -1.82
CA TYR A 36 12.15 -17.82 -2.12
C TYR A 36 11.76 -19.30 -2.29
N ARG A 37 10.89 -19.82 -1.42
CA ARG A 37 10.34 -21.18 -1.53
C ARG A 37 9.53 -21.35 -2.82
N ILE A 38 8.63 -20.42 -3.13
CA ILE A 38 7.85 -20.42 -4.39
C ILE A 38 8.77 -20.46 -5.61
N TYR A 39 9.81 -19.62 -5.62
CA TYR A 39 10.79 -19.57 -6.71
C TYR A 39 11.56 -20.89 -6.87
N LYS A 40 11.96 -21.53 -5.76
CA LYS A 40 12.69 -22.80 -5.77
C LYS A 40 11.82 -23.98 -6.19
N LYS A 41 10.57 -24.02 -5.73
CA LYS A 41 9.62 -25.10 -6.01
C LYS A 41 8.87 -24.92 -7.32
N LYS A 42 8.97 -23.75 -7.95
CA LYS A 42 8.28 -23.39 -9.20
C LYS A 42 6.76 -23.58 -9.10
N SER A 43 6.23 -23.42 -7.89
CA SER A 43 4.83 -23.60 -7.54
C SER A 43 4.52 -22.71 -6.34
N THR A 44 3.30 -22.16 -6.29
CA THR A 44 2.84 -21.40 -5.13
C THR A 44 2.49 -22.29 -3.93
N GLU A 45 2.52 -23.61 -4.04
CA GLU A 45 2.30 -24.56 -2.93
C GLU A 45 1.05 -24.27 -2.07
N GLY A 46 0.01 -23.68 -2.66
CA GLY A 46 -1.22 -23.30 -1.96
C GLY A 46 -1.19 -21.94 -1.24
N PHE A 47 -0.06 -21.22 -1.26
CA PHE A 47 0.01 -19.83 -0.80
C PHE A 47 -0.96 -18.95 -1.59
N GLN A 48 -1.53 -17.95 -0.91
CA GLN A 48 -2.53 -17.04 -1.48
C GLN A 48 -1.89 -15.71 -1.86
N SER A 49 -2.36 -15.10 -2.96
CA SER A 49 -1.91 -13.77 -3.38
C SER A 49 -2.61 -12.62 -2.66
N ILE A 50 -3.72 -12.90 -1.96
CA ILE A 50 -4.63 -11.90 -1.39
C ILE A 50 -3.90 -10.87 -0.51
N PRO A 51 -3.02 -11.28 0.44
CA PRO A 51 -2.32 -10.32 1.30
C PRO A 51 -1.51 -9.30 0.50
N TYR A 52 -0.85 -9.74 -0.57
CA TYR A 52 0.01 -8.89 -1.40
C TYR A 52 -0.80 -7.94 -2.30
N VAL A 53 -1.96 -8.39 -2.81
CA VAL A 53 -2.87 -7.51 -3.57
C VAL A 53 -3.46 -6.41 -2.68
N VAL A 54 -3.86 -6.79 -1.46
CA VAL A 54 -4.42 -5.88 -0.44
C VAL A 54 -3.36 -4.89 0.05
N ALA A 55 -2.15 -5.35 0.31
CA ALA A 55 -1.02 -4.51 0.70
C ALA A 55 -0.65 -3.50 -0.39
N LEU A 56 -0.57 -3.94 -1.66
CA LEU A 56 -0.33 -3.05 -2.80
C LEU A 56 -1.42 -1.96 -2.89
N PHE A 57 -2.70 -2.35 -2.79
CA PHE A 57 -3.80 -1.39 -2.83
C PHE A 57 -3.74 -0.38 -1.69
N SER A 58 -3.44 -0.84 -0.46
CA SER A 58 -3.22 0.03 0.70
C SER A 58 -2.10 1.04 0.44
N ALA A 59 -0.96 0.56 -0.07
CA ALA A 59 0.20 1.40 -0.33
C ALA A 59 -0.11 2.49 -1.38
N VAL A 60 -0.82 2.14 -2.46
CA VAL A 60 -1.24 3.12 -3.47
C VAL A 60 -2.26 4.11 -2.91
N LEU A 61 -3.20 3.69 -2.06
CA LEU A 61 -4.14 4.60 -1.38
C LEU A 61 -3.40 5.61 -0.48
N TRP A 62 -2.44 5.15 0.31
CA TRP A 62 -1.62 6.03 1.16
C TRP A 62 -0.74 6.97 0.34
N LEU A 63 -0.23 6.54 -0.82
CA LEU A 63 0.46 7.42 -1.75
C LEU A 63 -0.48 8.47 -2.35
N PHE A 64 -1.72 8.11 -2.67
CA PHE A 64 -2.72 9.08 -3.14
C PHE A 64 -3.06 10.11 -2.06
N TYR A 65 -3.21 9.68 -0.81
CA TYR A 65 -3.36 10.58 0.34
C TYR A 65 -2.15 11.52 0.47
N ALA A 66 -0.94 10.98 0.41
CA ALA A 66 0.30 11.73 0.55
C ALA A 66 0.52 12.76 -0.56
N PHE A 67 0.10 12.42 -1.80
CA PHE A 67 0.12 13.32 -2.94
C PHE A 67 -0.69 14.60 -2.70
N ILE A 68 -1.78 14.52 -1.92
CA ILE A 68 -2.64 15.67 -1.60
C ILE A 68 -2.17 16.43 -0.35
N LYS A 69 -1.61 15.74 0.66
CA LYS A 69 -1.39 16.33 2.01
C LYS A 69 -0.21 17.30 2.11
N THR A 70 0.75 17.23 1.19
CA THR A 70 2.08 17.88 1.26
C THR A 70 2.87 17.53 2.55
N ASP A 71 4.20 17.67 2.53
CA ASP A 71 5.09 17.54 3.70
C ASP A 71 5.05 16.20 4.49
N VAL A 72 4.64 15.10 3.86
CA VAL A 72 4.57 13.75 4.48
C VAL A 72 5.62 12.78 3.93
N ILE A 73 6.89 13.18 3.95
CA ILE A 73 8.02 12.44 3.34
C ILE A 73 8.10 10.97 3.80
N PHE A 74 7.99 10.71 5.12
CA PHE A 74 8.10 9.36 5.68
C PHE A 74 6.96 8.43 5.25
N LEU A 75 5.78 8.98 4.96
CA LEU A 75 4.65 8.22 4.45
C LEU A 75 4.86 7.85 2.98
N ILE A 76 5.43 8.78 2.20
CA ILE A 76 5.77 8.55 0.79
C ILE A 76 6.84 7.46 0.67
N THR A 77 7.94 7.59 1.42
CA THR A 77 9.08 6.66 1.33
C THR A 77 8.66 5.22 1.58
N ILE A 78 7.90 4.97 2.65
CA ILE A 78 7.53 3.61 3.02
C ILE A 78 6.51 2.98 2.09
N ASN A 79 5.53 3.75 1.61
CA ASN A 79 4.52 3.22 0.71
C ASN A 79 5.05 3.07 -0.73
N CYS A 80 6.00 3.90 -1.17
CA CYS A 80 6.73 3.66 -2.42
C CYS A 80 7.52 2.36 -2.37
N PHE A 81 8.22 2.10 -1.25
CA PHE A 81 8.90 0.83 -1.05
C PHE A 81 7.93 -0.34 -1.01
N GLY A 82 6.81 -0.20 -0.29
CA GLY A 82 5.72 -1.17 -0.24
C GLY A 82 5.19 -1.51 -1.64
N CYS A 83 4.86 -0.50 -2.46
CA CYS A 83 4.44 -0.71 -3.84
C CYS A 83 5.47 -1.49 -4.66
N PHE A 84 6.75 -1.15 -4.53
CA PHE A 84 7.83 -1.82 -5.24
C PHE A 84 7.94 -3.30 -4.86
N ILE A 85 8.02 -3.61 -3.56
CA ILE A 85 8.22 -4.98 -3.10
C ILE A 85 6.97 -5.86 -3.28
N GLU A 86 5.78 -5.31 -3.06
CA GLU A 86 4.52 -6.04 -3.29
C GLU A 86 4.31 -6.35 -4.77
N THR A 87 4.73 -5.44 -5.66
CA THR A 87 4.72 -5.72 -7.10
C THR A 87 5.66 -6.88 -7.44
N ILE A 88 6.86 -6.93 -6.86
CA ILE A 88 7.79 -8.06 -7.07
C ILE A 88 7.16 -9.38 -6.61
N TYR A 89 6.55 -9.40 -5.41
CA TYR A 89 5.85 -10.57 -4.89
C TYR A 89 4.72 -11.02 -5.80
N LEU A 90 3.90 -10.09 -6.28
CA LEU A 90 2.79 -10.41 -7.18
C LEU A 90 3.27 -10.92 -8.54
N VAL A 91 4.35 -10.36 -9.09
CA VAL A 91 4.96 -10.85 -10.34
C VAL A 91 5.48 -12.29 -10.15
N LEU A 92 6.20 -12.55 -9.06
CA LEU A 92 6.66 -13.91 -8.72
C LEU A 92 5.49 -14.88 -8.53
N PHE A 93 4.45 -14.46 -7.83
CA PHE A 93 3.24 -15.26 -7.62
C PHE A 93 2.59 -15.62 -8.95
N LEU A 94 2.34 -14.63 -9.81
CA LEU A 94 1.68 -14.83 -11.11
C LEU A 94 2.46 -15.77 -12.03
N MET A 95 3.81 -15.72 -12.00
CA MET A 95 4.65 -16.62 -12.79
C MET A 95 4.48 -18.09 -12.38
N TYR A 96 4.39 -18.38 -11.08
CA TYR A 96 4.41 -19.76 -10.55
C TYR A 96 3.05 -20.29 -10.08
N ALA A 97 2.00 -19.46 -10.10
CA ALA A 97 0.65 -19.86 -9.71
C ALA A 97 -0.03 -20.79 -10.73
N THR A 98 -0.96 -21.61 -10.25
CA THR A 98 -1.89 -22.36 -11.11
C THR A 98 -2.79 -21.41 -11.89
N LYS A 99 -3.46 -21.90 -12.94
CA LYS A 99 -4.33 -21.07 -13.77
C LYS A 99 -5.45 -20.42 -12.96
N GLU A 100 -6.04 -21.15 -12.03
CA GLU A 100 -7.14 -20.72 -11.17
C GLU A 100 -6.66 -19.63 -10.21
N ALA A 101 -5.55 -19.87 -9.51
CA ALA A 101 -4.97 -18.90 -8.59
C ALA A 101 -4.53 -17.62 -9.32
N ARG A 102 -3.89 -17.76 -10.49
CA ARG A 102 -3.50 -16.63 -11.34
C ARG A 102 -4.70 -15.80 -11.77
N ALA A 103 -5.77 -16.44 -12.23
CA ALA A 103 -6.99 -15.75 -12.65
C ALA A 103 -7.62 -14.98 -11.47
N LEU A 104 -7.64 -15.58 -10.27
CA LEU A 104 -8.09 -14.90 -9.06
C LEU A 104 -7.21 -13.68 -8.74
N THR A 105 -5.88 -13.83 -8.76
CA THR A 105 -4.95 -12.72 -8.51
C THR A 105 -5.17 -11.57 -9.49
N VAL A 106 -5.27 -11.85 -10.80
CA VAL A 106 -5.52 -10.83 -11.82
C VAL A 106 -6.88 -10.16 -11.61
N LYS A 107 -7.93 -10.95 -11.31
CA LYS A 107 -9.26 -10.41 -11.01
C LYS A 107 -9.22 -9.46 -9.81
N LEU A 108 -8.53 -9.82 -8.73
CA LEU A 108 -8.39 -8.97 -7.54
C LEU A 108 -7.55 -7.72 -7.82
N LEU A 109 -6.49 -7.81 -8.62
CA LEU A 109 -5.70 -6.66 -9.05
C LEU A 109 -6.55 -5.67 -9.85
N LEU A 110 -7.30 -6.15 -10.84
CA LEU A 110 -8.20 -5.29 -11.62
C LEU A 110 -9.32 -4.71 -10.76
N LEU A 111 -9.92 -5.50 -9.87
CA LEU A 111 -11.02 -5.06 -9.04
C LEU A 111 -10.59 -4.01 -8.00
N LEU A 112 -9.51 -4.26 -7.26
CA LEU A 112 -9.09 -3.36 -6.18
C LEU A 112 -8.19 -2.24 -6.71
N ASN A 113 -7.09 -2.58 -7.38
CA ASN A 113 -6.05 -1.61 -7.74
C ASN A 113 -6.40 -0.75 -8.97
N VAL A 114 -7.29 -1.21 -9.85
CA VAL A 114 -7.73 -0.43 -11.02
C VAL A 114 -9.11 0.16 -10.78
N PHE A 115 -10.13 -0.69 -10.63
CA PHE A 115 -11.51 -0.23 -10.49
C PHE A 115 -11.75 0.46 -9.15
N GLY A 116 -11.42 -0.20 -8.03
CA GLY A 116 -11.62 0.34 -6.68
C GLY A 116 -10.86 1.65 -6.46
N LEU A 117 -9.59 1.69 -6.85
CA LEU A 117 -8.79 2.92 -6.78
C LEU A 117 -9.36 4.01 -7.70
N GLY A 118 -9.73 3.66 -8.94
CA GLY A 118 -10.32 4.60 -9.89
C GLY A 118 -11.61 5.24 -9.38
N VAL A 119 -12.49 4.45 -8.76
CA VAL A 119 -13.71 4.92 -8.10
C VAL A 119 -13.36 5.88 -6.95
N ILE A 120 -12.45 5.50 -6.06
CA ILE A 120 -12.04 6.35 -4.93
C ILE A 120 -11.45 7.68 -5.42
N VAL A 121 -10.55 7.64 -6.40
CA VAL A 121 -9.94 8.84 -7.00
C VAL A 121 -11.01 9.72 -7.63
N PHE A 122 -11.88 9.15 -8.47
CA PHE A 122 -12.94 9.88 -9.16
C PHE A 122 -13.88 10.58 -8.17
N PHE A 123 -14.45 9.84 -7.21
CA PHE A 123 -15.38 10.42 -6.24
C PHE A 123 -14.68 11.42 -5.33
N THR A 124 -13.45 11.17 -4.89
CA THR A 124 -12.70 12.12 -4.06
C THR A 124 -12.47 13.44 -4.81
N LEU A 125 -12.05 13.38 -6.08
CA LEU A 125 -11.74 14.60 -6.84
C LEU A 125 -12.99 15.37 -7.27
N VAL A 126 -14.09 14.67 -7.57
CA VAL A 126 -15.35 15.28 -8.03
C VAL A 126 -16.21 15.79 -6.87
N VAL A 127 -16.35 15.02 -5.79
CA VAL A 127 -17.24 15.36 -4.66
C VAL A 127 -16.57 16.38 -3.74
N ALA A 128 -15.30 16.19 -3.40
CA ALA A 128 -14.61 17.11 -2.50
C ALA A 128 -13.94 18.25 -3.29
N LYS A 129 -14.56 19.43 -3.20
CA LYS A 129 -14.07 20.65 -3.86
C LYS A 129 -12.85 21.26 -3.17
N THR A 130 -12.65 21.00 -1.88
CA THR A 130 -11.52 21.55 -1.10
C THR A 130 -10.50 20.47 -0.79
N THR A 131 -9.21 20.87 -0.75
CA THR A 131 -8.11 19.98 -0.36
C THR A 131 -8.34 19.37 1.02
N HIS A 132 -8.85 20.15 1.98
CA HIS A 132 -9.16 19.66 3.32
C HIS A 132 -10.22 18.55 3.31
N ALA A 133 -11.30 18.70 2.55
CA ALA A 133 -12.33 17.67 2.44
C ALA A 133 -11.78 16.39 1.78
N ARG A 134 -10.94 16.52 0.74
CA ARG A 134 -10.26 15.37 0.09
C ARG A 134 -9.41 14.60 1.08
N LEU A 135 -8.65 15.31 1.90
CA LEU A 135 -7.80 14.69 2.94
C LEU A 135 -8.61 13.99 4.02
N LEU A 136 -9.75 14.54 4.45
CA LEU A 136 -10.61 13.87 5.42
C LEU A 136 -11.21 12.59 4.85
N ILE A 137 -11.77 12.64 3.63
CA ILE A 137 -12.36 11.47 2.97
C ILE A 137 -11.30 10.38 2.79
N LEU A 138 -10.16 10.72 2.19
CA LEU A 138 -9.09 9.74 1.97
C LEU A 138 -8.50 9.22 3.27
N GLY A 139 -8.36 10.07 4.29
CA GLY A 139 -7.87 9.66 5.61
C GLY A 139 -8.78 8.59 6.24
N TRP A 140 -10.10 8.80 6.20
CA TRP A 140 -11.06 7.81 6.68
C TRP A 140 -11.05 6.52 5.86
N ILE A 141 -10.97 6.62 4.53
CA ILE A 141 -10.85 5.44 3.66
C ILE A 141 -9.58 4.64 3.98
N CYS A 142 -8.43 5.30 4.08
CA CYS A 142 -7.15 4.65 4.42
C CYS A 142 -7.21 3.99 5.80
N LEU A 143 -7.82 4.66 6.79
CA LEU A 143 -7.98 4.14 8.14
C LEU A 143 -8.88 2.89 8.15
N ILE A 144 -10.08 2.97 7.58
CA ILE A 144 -11.04 1.86 7.55
C ILE A 144 -10.44 0.67 6.81
N PHE A 145 -9.79 0.91 5.66
CA PHE A 145 -9.14 -0.15 4.90
C PHE A 145 -8.03 -0.82 5.71
N SER A 146 -7.13 -0.02 6.32
CA SER A 146 -6.04 -0.54 7.16
C SER A 146 -6.58 -1.36 8.34
N LEU A 147 -7.67 -0.94 8.97
CA LEU A 147 -8.30 -1.68 10.07
C LEU A 147 -8.93 -2.98 9.59
N SER A 148 -9.54 -3.00 8.40
CA SER A 148 -10.18 -4.19 7.85
C SER A 148 -9.20 -5.37 7.66
N VAL A 149 -7.92 -5.08 7.38
CA VAL A 149 -6.87 -6.09 7.23
C VAL A 149 -6.59 -6.86 8.55
N PHE A 150 -6.91 -6.28 9.71
CA PHE A 150 -6.73 -6.95 11.01
C PHE A 150 -7.94 -7.76 11.46
N VAL A 151 -9.09 -7.60 10.79
CA VAL A 151 -10.33 -8.33 11.08
C VAL A 151 -10.46 -9.59 10.21
N ALA A 152 -9.79 -9.60 9.05
CA ALA A 152 -9.75 -10.72 8.12
C ALA A 152 -8.74 -11.80 8.55
#